data_AF-A0A965X0D0-F1
#
_entry.id   AF-A0A965X0D0-F1
#
_cell.length_a   1.000
_cell.length_b   1.000
_cell.length_c   1.000
_cell.angle_alpha   90.00
_cell.angle_beta   90.00
_cell.angle_gamma   90.00
#
_symmetry.space_group_name_H-M   'P 1'
#
loop_
_entity.id
_entity.type
_entity.pdbx_description
1 polymer ?
#
loop_
_entity_poly.entity_id
_entity_poly.type
_entity_poly.pdbx_seq_one_letter_code
_entity_poly.pdbx_strand_id
1 'polypeptide(L)'
;MAINYTNTNTTVELSDLIREVYSKEILLTAEPVMKWYQFAQKRTELGVTPGHTIEMLRLGNLNPGTRLGEPGIDSTDVANINAAFSTKYGYNPNVLEQSSIPMNKMSTSKIGIRVHEYGNGIEVSELELRASFEDTLSHASILLGRDYAKVVDNAIRDEVFTRTTNRVYGSLRASRSAIQSGDTMALEVLRETHEQMAINKVVPFAMGGMEDYFAFIHPHHSRKLRSESATGGFLEVTKYTTPEIAIRGEIGKMESIRFIETTALPIIKGAGAGNDWSANNKIGTTMKYYSSVEGLYKPYTSTQYDNNITAYAPIYVDGLLYGYAVHAEVVEGSWVVHGSVVDIYQAAVFGDYSFAMATALPVELRDGGVMEHGRVHQLVWYSILGAGVLNTDSIFILETN
;
A
#
# COMPACT_ATOMS: atom_id res chain seq x y z
N MET A 1 -21.09 -45.69 49.02
CA MET A 1 -20.12 -44.94 48.19
C MET A 1 -20.85 -44.52 46.93
N ALA A 2 -21.45 -43.33 46.92
CA ALA A 2 -22.22 -42.85 45.78
C ALA A 2 -21.24 -42.34 44.71
N ILE A 3 -21.27 -42.97 43.54
CA ILE A 3 -20.48 -42.57 42.39
C ILE A 3 -21.19 -41.36 41.77
N ASN A 4 -20.62 -40.18 41.97
CA ASN A 4 -21.05 -38.97 41.27
C ASN A 4 -20.51 -39.03 39.84
N TYR A 5 -21.40 -39.24 38.88
CA TYR A 5 -21.10 -39.04 37.46
C TYR A 5 -21.21 -37.54 37.17
N THR A 6 -20.08 -36.83 37.11
CA THR A 6 -20.02 -35.49 36.50
C THR A 6 -20.22 -35.64 35.01
N ASN A 7 -21.39 -35.21 34.54
CA ASN A 7 -21.75 -35.19 33.13
C ASN A 7 -20.93 -34.09 32.44
N THR A 8 -19.78 -34.43 31.86
CA THR A 8 -19.03 -33.54 30.98
C THR A 8 -19.69 -33.49 29.61
N ASN A 9 -20.93 -33.01 29.57
CA ASN A 9 -21.54 -32.57 28.33
C ASN A 9 -21.13 -31.11 28.14
N THR A 10 -20.06 -30.88 27.37
CA THR A 10 -19.87 -29.60 26.68
C THR A 10 -20.97 -29.49 25.63
N THR A 11 -22.20 -29.19 26.07
CA THR A 11 -23.27 -28.75 25.17
C THR A 11 -22.87 -27.36 24.67
N VAL A 12 -22.24 -27.31 23.49
CA VAL A 12 -22.14 -26.07 22.73
C VAL A 12 -23.58 -25.64 22.45
N GLU A 13 -23.99 -24.45 22.91
CA GLU A 13 -25.35 -23.97 22.69
C GLU A 13 -25.61 -23.84 21.18
N LEU A 14 -26.82 -24.17 20.73
CA LEU A 14 -27.18 -24.10 19.30
C LEU A 14 -26.96 -22.69 18.72
N SER A 15 -27.05 -21.65 19.55
CA SER A 15 -26.73 -20.27 19.23
C SER A 15 -25.28 -20.08 18.76
N ASP A 16 -24.32 -20.73 19.42
CA ASP A 16 -22.90 -20.64 19.06
C ASP A 16 -22.60 -21.36 17.75
N LEU A 17 -23.21 -22.53 17.52
CA LEU A 17 -23.09 -23.26 16.25
C LEU A 17 -23.68 -22.47 15.08
N ILE A 18 -24.85 -21.84 15.26
CA ILE A 18 -25.48 -21.01 14.24
C ILE A 18 -24.60 -19.80 13.90
N ARG A 19 -24.02 -19.15 14.92
CA ARG A 19 -23.08 -18.04 14.74
C ARG A 19 -21.84 -18.45 13.96
N GLU A 20 -21.26 -19.62 14.26
CA GLU A 20 -20.10 -20.13 13.52
C GLU A 20 -20.43 -20.38 12.03
N VAL A 21 -21.59 -20.95 11.74
CA VAL A 21 -22.04 -21.20 10.35
C VAL A 21 -22.17 -19.90 9.58
N TYR A 22 -22.89 -18.91 10.11
CA TYR A 22 -23.05 -17.61 9.46
C TYR A 22 -21.73 -16.85 9.28
N SER A 23 -20.80 -17.00 10.23
CA SER A 23 -19.46 -16.41 10.13
C SER A 23 -18.66 -17.03 8.97
N LYS A 24 -18.78 -18.35 8.77
CA LYS A 24 -18.17 -19.04 7.62
C LYS A 24 -18.82 -18.67 6.29
N GLU A 25 -20.13 -18.44 6.25
CA GLU A 25 -20.80 -17.96 5.04
C GLU A 25 -20.30 -16.58 4.59
N ILE A 26 -20.08 -15.68 5.55
CA ILE A 26 -19.47 -14.37 5.26
C ILE A 26 -18.06 -14.53 4.71
N LEU A 27 -17.22 -15.37 5.33
CA LEU A 27 -15.89 -15.65 4.79
C LEU A 27 -15.97 -16.23 3.37
N LEU A 28 -16.89 -17.16 3.12
CA LEU A 28 -17.07 -17.79 1.81
C LEU A 28 -17.47 -16.77 0.72
N THR A 29 -18.30 -15.78 1.06
CA THR A 29 -18.65 -14.70 0.11
C THR A 29 -17.50 -13.71 -0.09
N ALA A 30 -16.63 -13.54 0.92
CA ALA A 30 -15.61 -12.52 0.94
C ALA A 30 -14.27 -12.97 0.32
N GLU A 31 -13.80 -14.18 0.63
CA GLU A 31 -12.50 -14.72 0.18
C GLU A 31 -12.27 -14.69 -1.35
N PRO A 32 -13.27 -15.01 -2.20
CA PRO A 32 -13.08 -14.97 -3.66
C PRO A 32 -12.84 -13.57 -4.22
N VAL A 33 -13.23 -12.53 -3.46
CA VAL A 33 -13.18 -11.13 -3.89
C VAL A 33 -11.89 -10.44 -3.41
N MET A 34 -11.33 -10.88 -2.29
CA MET A 34 -10.08 -10.33 -1.77
C MET A 34 -8.90 -10.73 -2.66
N LYS A 35 -8.19 -9.75 -3.22
CA LYS A 35 -7.04 -9.98 -4.09
C LYS A 35 -5.73 -9.91 -3.32
N TRP A 36 -5.56 -8.91 -2.47
CA TRP A 36 -4.34 -8.71 -1.67
C TRP A 36 -4.19 -9.80 -0.62
N TYR A 37 -5.29 -10.19 0.03
CA TYR A 37 -5.28 -11.22 1.07
C TYR A 37 -4.75 -12.60 0.61
N GLN A 38 -4.82 -12.91 -0.68
CA GLN A 38 -4.34 -14.19 -1.23
C GLN A 38 -2.80 -14.29 -1.24
N PHE A 39 -2.11 -13.15 -1.32
CA PHE A 39 -0.65 -13.07 -1.35
C PHE A 39 -0.04 -12.67 0.01
N ALA A 40 -0.88 -12.28 0.97
CA ALA A 40 -0.43 -11.89 2.30
C ALA A 40 0.00 -13.10 3.12
N GLN A 41 1.09 -12.96 3.86
CA GLN A 41 1.45 -13.89 4.93
C GLN A 41 0.42 -13.77 6.07
N LYS A 42 -0.09 -14.89 6.57
CA LYS A 42 -1.20 -14.89 7.54
C LYS A 42 -0.69 -15.37 8.89
N ARG A 43 -0.98 -14.62 9.95
CA ARG A 43 -0.73 -15.05 11.33
C ARG A 43 -1.93 -14.77 12.19
N THR A 44 -2.38 -15.78 12.93
CA THR A 44 -3.51 -15.66 13.85
C THR A 44 -3.01 -15.86 15.28
N GLU A 45 -3.24 -14.87 16.14
CA GLU A 45 -2.97 -14.95 17.58
C GLU A 45 -4.21 -14.53 18.37
N LEU A 46 -4.93 -15.54 18.87
CA LEU A 46 -6.17 -15.35 19.60
C LEU A 46 -5.90 -14.69 20.97
N GLY A 47 -6.75 -13.73 21.33
CA GLY A 47 -6.69 -13.06 22.64
C GLY A 47 -5.80 -11.82 22.70
N VAL A 48 -5.20 -11.40 21.59
CA VAL A 48 -4.53 -10.09 21.49
C VAL A 48 -5.59 -9.00 21.47
N THR A 49 -5.51 -8.06 22.42
CA THR A 49 -6.43 -6.94 22.50
C THR A 49 -6.17 -5.89 21.42
N PRO A 50 -7.19 -5.14 20.98
CA PRO A 50 -7.03 -4.06 20.01
C PRO A 50 -5.98 -3.03 20.45
N GLY A 51 -5.24 -2.49 19.50
CA GLY A 51 -4.14 -1.55 19.75
C GLY A 51 -2.81 -2.20 20.12
N HIS A 52 -2.79 -3.51 20.40
CA HIS A 52 -1.56 -4.27 20.58
C HIS A 52 -1.03 -4.83 19.26
N THR A 53 0.17 -5.39 19.32
CA THR A 53 0.88 -5.91 18.15
C THR A 53 0.95 -7.42 18.16
N ILE A 54 0.66 -8.03 17.01
CA ILE A 54 1.04 -9.41 16.70
C ILE A 54 2.43 -9.36 16.05
N GLU A 55 3.39 -10.07 16.64
CA GLU A 55 4.75 -10.11 16.10
C GLU A 55 4.81 -11.11 14.95
N MET A 56 5.47 -10.76 13.85
CA MET A 56 5.79 -11.68 12.76
C MET A 56 7.30 -11.87 12.67
N LEU A 57 7.73 -13.11 12.44
CA LEU A 57 9.15 -13.43 12.27
C LEU A 57 9.57 -13.11 10.85
N ARG A 58 10.64 -12.33 10.72
CA ARG A 58 11.38 -12.13 9.47
C ARG A 58 12.71 -12.86 9.58
N LEU A 59 12.97 -13.75 8.63
CA LEU A 59 14.24 -14.43 8.48
C LEU A 59 15.13 -13.62 7.54
N GLY A 60 16.39 -13.44 7.90
CA GLY A 60 17.39 -12.88 6.97
C GLY A 60 18.00 -13.97 6.10
N ASN A 61 18.53 -13.56 4.94
CA ASN A 61 19.23 -14.48 4.05
C ASN A 61 20.51 -15.02 4.70
N LEU A 62 20.79 -16.30 4.49
CA LEU A 62 22.06 -16.89 4.88
C LEU A 62 23.17 -16.36 3.97
N ASN A 63 24.38 -16.28 4.52
CA ASN A 63 25.56 -16.05 3.71
C ASN A 63 25.75 -17.25 2.77
N PRO A 64 26.11 -17.01 1.50
CA PRO A 64 26.46 -18.08 0.57
C PRO A 64 27.57 -18.98 1.13
N GLY A 65 27.52 -20.27 0.79
CA GLY A 65 28.59 -21.20 1.14
C GLY A 65 29.91 -20.78 0.49
N THR A 66 31.01 -20.95 1.22
CA THR A 66 32.36 -20.72 0.72
C THR A 66 32.96 -22.03 0.22
N ARG A 67 33.88 -21.95 -0.75
CA ARG A 67 34.72 -23.12 -1.10
C ARG A 67 35.59 -23.50 0.11
N LEU A 68 35.60 -24.79 0.45
CA LEU A 68 36.40 -25.36 1.55
C LEU A 68 37.80 -25.76 1.07
N GLY A 69 38.74 -25.92 1.99
CA GLY A 69 40.09 -26.37 1.69
C GLY A 69 40.14 -27.88 1.41
N GLU A 70 40.94 -28.26 0.42
CA GLU A 70 41.18 -29.66 0.06
C GLU A 70 42.59 -30.07 0.54
N PRO A 71 42.75 -31.23 1.20
CA PRO A 71 44.06 -31.71 1.65
C PRO A 71 44.93 -32.12 0.45
N GLY A 72 46.14 -31.58 0.37
CA GLY A 72 47.15 -31.97 -0.64
C GLY A 72 47.31 -31.03 -1.84
N ILE A 73 46.56 -29.91 -1.90
CA ILE A 73 46.75 -28.85 -2.91
C ILE A 73 47.65 -27.75 -2.30
N ASP A 74 48.73 -27.39 -3.00
CA ASP A 74 49.69 -26.39 -2.51
C ASP A 74 49.06 -24.99 -2.49
N SER A 75 49.36 -24.25 -1.43
CA SER A 75 48.85 -22.90 -1.10
C SER A 75 49.13 -21.83 -2.17
N THR A 76 50.05 -22.13 -3.09
CA THR A 76 50.49 -21.29 -4.21
C THR A 76 49.57 -21.36 -5.43
N ASP A 77 48.95 -22.50 -5.72
CA ASP A 77 47.92 -22.63 -6.78
C ASP A 77 46.62 -21.94 -6.38
N VAL A 78 46.36 -21.91 -5.06
CA VAL A 78 45.21 -21.24 -4.47
C VAL A 78 45.36 -19.72 -4.56
N ALA A 79 46.58 -19.17 -4.41
CA ALA A 79 46.85 -17.73 -4.49
C ALA A 79 46.61 -17.13 -5.89
N ASN A 80 46.90 -17.88 -6.96
CA ASN A 80 46.79 -17.39 -8.35
C ASN A 80 45.36 -17.47 -8.93
N ILE A 81 44.49 -18.29 -8.34
CA ILE A 81 43.06 -18.37 -8.70
C ILE A 81 42.23 -17.32 -7.90
N ASN A 82 42.79 -16.76 -6.81
CA ASN A 82 41.99 -16.16 -5.73
C ASN A 82 41.79 -14.64 -5.71
N ALA A 83 42.46 -13.81 -6.51
CA ALA A 83 42.31 -12.36 -6.32
C ALA A 83 40.89 -11.84 -6.69
N ALA A 84 40.22 -12.46 -7.66
CA ALA A 84 38.92 -12.00 -8.17
C ALA A 84 37.72 -12.85 -7.70
N PHE A 85 37.88 -14.17 -7.51
CA PHE A 85 36.79 -15.07 -7.13
C PHE A 85 36.57 -15.17 -5.61
N SER A 86 37.66 -15.09 -4.82
CA SER A 86 37.62 -15.13 -3.35
C SER A 86 36.83 -13.96 -2.74
N THR A 87 36.85 -12.80 -3.39
CA THR A 87 36.15 -11.59 -2.92
C THR A 87 34.61 -11.68 -3.05
N LYS A 88 34.08 -12.54 -3.95
CA LYS A 88 32.62 -12.65 -4.22
C LYS A 88 31.96 -13.88 -3.60
N TYR A 89 32.66 -15.03 -3.58
CA TYR A 89 32.10 -16.29 -3.05
C TYR A 89 32.89 -16.87 -1.86
N GLY A 90 34.03 -16.26 -1.49
CA GLY A 90 34.83 -16.64 -0.32
C GLY A 90 35.54 -17.99 -0.46
N TYR A 91 36.80 -18.04 -0.03
CA TYR A 91 37.53 -19.28 0.22
C TYR A 91 37.84 -19.38 1.70
N ASN A 92 37.46 -20.49 2.35
CA ASN A 92 37.78 -20.74 3.75
C ASN A 92 38.85 -21.84 3.86
N PRO A 93 40.15 -21.49 3.88
CA PRO A 93 41.24 -22.47 3.97
C PRO A 93 41.27 -23.25 5.29
N ASN A 94 40.58 -22.75 6.32
CA ASN A 94 40.66 -23.29 7.68
C ASN A 94 39.66 -24.44 7.91
N VAL A 95 38.82 -24.75 6.92
CA VAL A 95 37.86 -25.87 6.97
C VAL A 95 38.29 -26.87 5.91
N LEU A 96 38.91 -27.96 6.35
CA LEU A 96 39.35 -29.07 5.52
C LEU A 96 38.31 -30.20 5.55
N GLU A 97 38.37 -31.14 4.60
CA GLU A 97 37.43 -32.28 4.50
C GLU A 97 37.30 -33.13 5.78
N GLN A 98 38.29 -33.08 6.67
CA GLN A 98 38.29 -33.80 7.95
C GLN A 98 37.80 -32.94 9.15
N SER A 99 37.49 -31.66 8.92
CA SER A 99 37.03 -30.73 9.95
C SER A 99 35.53 -30.50 9.83
N SER A 100 34.88 -30.25 10.97
CA SER A 100 33.45 -29.90 10.97
C SER A 100 33.22 -28.57 10.26
N ILE A 101 32.20 -28.51 9.41
CA ILE A 101 31.80 -27.29 8.71
C ILE A 101 31.22 -26.30 9.73
N PRO A 102 31.69 -25.03 9.78
CA PRO A 102 31.13 -24.04 10.67
C PRO A 102 29.67 -23.76 10.28
N MET A 103 28.78 -23.82 11.26
CA MET A 103 27.34 -23.64 11.03
C MET A 103 27.01 -22.14 10.98
N ASN A 104 26.39 -21.70 9.89
CA ASN A 104 25.85 -20.34 9.78
C ASN A 104 24.66 -20.19 10.74
N LYS A 105 24.64 -19.10 11.52
CA LYS A 105 23.48 -18.75 12.34
C LYS A 105 22.44 -18.05 11.47
N MET A 106 21.18 -18.43 11.62
CA MET A 106 20.05 -17.73 11.01
C MET A 106 19.84 -16.38 11.72
N SER A 107 19.79 -15.29 10.97
CA SER A 107 19.37 -13.99 11.51
C SER A 107 17.84 -13.95 11.56
N THR A 108 17.29 -13.60 12.72
CA THR A 108 15.85 -13.44 12.93
C THR A 108 15.59 -12.03 13.41
N SER A 109 14.54 -11.42 12.87
CA SER A 109 14.03 -10.13 13.31
C SER A 109 12.52 -10.24 13.47
N LYS A 110 11.92 -9.36 14.27
CA LYS A 110 10.49 -9.35 14.53
C LYS A 110 9.88 -8.05 14.04
N ILE A 111 8.72 -8.15 13.40
CA ILE A 111 7.92 -7.01 12.95
C ILE A 111 6.58 -7.06 13.65
N GLY A 112 6.29 -6.04 14.45
CA GLY A 112 5.00 -5.91 15.14
C GLY A 112 3.96 -5.28 14.22
N ILE A 113 2.89 -6.00 13.93
CA ILE A 113 1.72 -5.49 13.21
C ILE A 113 0.65 -5.14 14.23
N ARG A 114 0.22 -3.87 14.26
CA ARG A 114 -0.84 -3.42 15.17
C ARG A 114 -2.19 -3.91 14.67
N VAL A 115 -2.98 -4.48 15.57
CA VAL A 115 -4.35 -4.90 15.28
C VAL A 115 -5.34 -3.84 15.72
N HIS A 116 -6.41 -3.69 14.94
CA HIS A 116 -7.49 -2.74 15.14
C HIS A 116 -8.84 -3.45 15.08
N GLU A 117 -9.86 -2.87 15.69
CA GLU A 117 -11.24 -3.35 15.58
C GLU A 117 -11.83 -2.88 14.26
N TYR A 118 -12.51 -3.79 13.59
CA TYR A 118 -13.30 -3.49 12.42
C TYR A 118 -14.67 -4.12 12.56
N GLY A 119 -15.69 -3.41 12.08
CA GLY A 119 -17.02 -3.95 11.98
C GLY A 119 -17.94 -3.01 11.23
N ASN A 120 -18.97 -3.59 10.64
CA ASN A 120 -20.05 -2.88 10.01
C ASN A 120 -21.33 -3.66 10.22
N GLY A 121 -22.45 -2.94 10.30
CA GLY A 121 -23.73 -3.51 10.64
C GLY A 121 -24.87 -2.89 9.86
N ILE A 122 -25.94 -3.66 9.74
CA ILE A 122 -27.19 -3.25 9.15
C ILE A 122 -28.34 -3.60 10.09
N GLU A 123 -29.32 -2.73 10.10
CA GLU A 123 -30.54 -2.87 10.89
C GLU A 123 -31.73 -2.96 9.94
N VAL A 124 -32.63 -3.89 10.19
CA VAL A 124 -33.84 -4.11 9.40
C VAL A 124 -35.02 -4.21 10.36
N SER A 125 -36.12 -3.52 10.02
CA SER A 125 -37.33 -3.59 10.85
C SER A 125 -38.15 -4.86 10.56
N GLU A 126 -38.85 -5.35 11.57
CA GLU A 126 -39.76 -6.51 11.42
C GLU A 126 -40.92 -6.19 10.45
N LEU A 127 -41.35 -4.92 10.38
CA LEU A 127 -42.35 -4.50 9.41
C LEU A 127 -41.81 -4.63 7.98
N GLU A 128 -40.55 -4.27 7.76
CA GLU A 128 -39.88 -4.40 6.47
C GLU A 128 -39.71 -5.86 6.07
N LEU A 129 -39.24 -6.73 6.97
CA LEU A 129 -39.11 -8.18 6.72
C LEU A 129 -40.44 -8.83 6.36
N ARG A 130 -41.56 -8.35 6.93
CA ARG A 130 -42.91 -8.86 6.63
C ARG A 130 -43.54 -8.28 5.38
N ALA A 131 -43.15 -7.05 5.01
CA ALA A 131 -43.69 -6.36 3.84
C ALA A 131 -42.84 -6.60 2.58
N SER A 132 -41.58 -7.01 2.72
CA SER A 132 -40.69 -7.27 1.61
C SER A 132 -41.06 -8.57 0.89
N PHE A 133 -40.94 -8.56 -0.44
CA PHE A 133 -41.09 -9.76 -1.26
C PHE A 133 -39.81 -10.60 -1.30
N GLU A 134 -38.67 -10.00 -0.94
CA GLU A 134 -37.34 -10.62 -0.90
C GLU A 134 -36.90 -10.83 0.56
N ASP A 135 -35.99 -11.78 0.77
CA ASP A 135 -35.31 -11.98 2.06
C ASP A 135 -34.24 -10.89 2.25
N THR A 136 -34.63 -9.79 2.89
CA THR A 136 -33.75 -8.65 3.14
C THR A 136 -32.59 -8.98 4.08
N LEU A 137 -32.75 -9.97 4.97
CA LEU A 137 -31.69 -10.39 5.90
C LEU A 137 -30.61 -11.22 5.18
N SER A 138 -31.00 -12.04 4.20
CA SER A 138 -30.07 -12.76 3.33
C SER A 138 -29.29 -11.81 2.41
N HIS A 139 -29.95 -10.81 1.81
CA HIS A 139 -29.23 -9.80 1.04
C HIS A 139 -28.29 -8.95 1.91
N ALA A 140 -28.69 -8.64 3.14
CA ALA A 140 -27.86 -7.96 4.11
C ALA A 140 -26.58 -8.76 4.42
N SER A 141 -26.65 -10.07 4.64
CA SER A 141 -25.48 -10.91 4.95
C SER A 141 -24.46 -10.92 3.80
N ILE A 142 -24.91 -11.02 2.55
CA ILE A 142 -24.04 -10.97 1.35
C ILE A 142 -23.38 -9.59 1.21
N LEU A 143 -24.12 -8.51 1.46
CA LEU A 143 -23.58 -7.16 1.39
C LEU A 143 -22.52 -6.91 2.48
N LEU A 144 -22.76 -7.40 3.70
CA LEU A 144 -21.81 -7.35 4.80
C LEU A 144 -20.55 -8.17 4.50
N GLY A 145 -20.68 -9.35 3.88
CA GLY A 145 -19.51 -10.13 3.44
C GLY A 145 -18.67 -9.44 2.38
N ARG A 146 -19.32 -8.78 1.40
CA ARG A 146 -18.61 -7.95 0.41
C ARG A 146 -17.95 -6.72 1.04
N ASP A 147 -18.57 -6.13 2.05
CA ASP A 147 -18.00 -5.01 2.79
C ASP A 147 -16.75 -5.44 3.58
N TYR A 148 -16.83 -6.56 4.30
CA TYR A 148 -15.68 -7.18 4.96
C TYR A 148 -14.51 -7.42 3.98
N ALA A 149 -14.80 -7.97 2.79
CA ALA A 149 -13.80 -8.18 1.75
C ALA A 149 -13.06 -6.88 1.38
N LYS A 150 -13.80 -5.77 1.21
CA LYS A 150 -13.20 -4.48 0.89
C LYS A 150 -12.35 -3.94 2.03
N VAL A 151 -12.79 -4.07 3.27
CA VAL A 151 -12.02 -3.59 4.43
C VAL A 151 -10.69 -4.32 4.55
N VAL A 152 -10.70 -5.65 4.43
CA VAL A 152 -9.49 -6.48 4.47
C VAL A 152 -8.51 -6.12 3.35
N ASP A 153 -8.99 -6.04 2.10
CA ASP A 153 -8.13 -5.73 0.96
C ASP A 153 -7.59 -4.29 1.03
N ASN A 154 -8.43 -3.32 1.42
CA ASN A 154 -8.01 -1.93 1.56
C ASN A 154 -7.00 -1.75 2.70
N ALA A 155 -7.16 -2.44 3.83
CA ALA A 155 -6.19 -2.37 4.93
C ALA A 155 -4.79 -2.83 4.48
N ILE A 156 -4.71 -3.95 3.75
CA ILE A 156 -3.43 -4.42 3.19
C ILE A 156 -2.88 -3.45 2.16
N ARG A 157 -3.73 -3.03 1.21
CA ARG A 157 -3.37 -2.08 0.16
C ARG A 157 -2.78 -0.79 0.76
N ASP A 158 -3.49 -0.16 1.69
CA ASP A 158 -3.13 1.14 2.23
C ASP A 158 -1.79 1.08 2.97
N GLU A 159 -1.55 0.00 3.71
CA GLU A 159 -0.26 -0.27 4.35
C GLU A 159 0.87 -0.43 3.31
N VAL A 160 0.63 -1.16 2.22
CA VAL A 160 1.60 -1.33 1.12
C VAL A 160 1.97 0.01 0.47
N PHE A 161 0.99 0.84 0.09
CA PHE A 161 1.29 2.12 -0.58
C PHE A 161 1.87 3.20 0.34
N THR A 162 1.50 3.16 1.63
CA THR A 162 1.96 4.14 2.63
C THR A 162 3.36 3.82 3.14
N ARG A 163 3.68 2.55 3.43
CA ARG A 163 4.97 2.18 4.02
C ARG A 163 6.08 1.92 2.99
N THR A 164 5.72 1.66 1.73
CA THR A 164 6.73 1.40 0.71
C THR A 164 7.37 2.70 0.22
N THR A 165 8.69 2.78 0.33
CA THR A 165 9.51 3.91 -0.10
C THR A 165 10.11 3.72 -1.49
N ASN A 166 10.27 2.48 -1.93
CA ASN A 166 10.83 2.14 -3.23
C ASN A 166 9.82 2.48 -4.33
N ARG A 167 10.20 3.41 -5.20
CA ARG A 167 9.33 3.93 -6.27
C ARG A 167 10.07 3.96 -7.59
N VAL A 168 9.37 3.58 -8.65
CA VAL A 168 9.82 3.77 -10.04
C VAL A 168 8.77 4.61 -10.74
N TYR A 169 9.20 5.68 -11.39
CA TYR A 169 8.32 6.63 -12.06
C TYR A 169 8.30 6.36 -13.57
N GLY A 170 7.18 6.68 -14.23
CA GLY A 170 7.04 6.60 -15.69
C GLY A 170 8.17 7.33 -16.41
N SER A 171 8.65 6.81 -17.54
CA SER A 171 9.81 7.34 -18.27
C SER A 171 11.08 7.52 -17.41
N LEU A 172 11.21 6.74 -16.32
CA LEU A 172 12.33 6.77 -15.37
C LEU A 172 12.63 8.17 -14.80
N ARG A 173 11.57 8.96 -14.56
CA ARG A 173 11.71 10.29 -13.94
C ARG A 173 12.31 10.18 -12.54
N ALA A 174 12.95 11.25 -12.08
CA ALA A 174 13.58 11.28 -10.75
C ALA A 174 12.58 11.46 -9.59
N SER A 175 11.36 11.94 -9.87
CA SER A 175 10.35 12.19 -8.85
C SER A 175 8.93 12.13 -9.41
N ARG A 176 7.97 11.94 -8.50
CA ARG A 176 6.53 12.00 -8.79
C ARG A 176 6.11 13.27 -9.53
N SER A 177 6.58 14.42 -9.04
CA SER A 177 6.25 15.73 -9.59
C SER A 177 6.81 15.98 -10.99
N ALA A 178 7.70 15.11 -11.48
CA ALA A 178 8.27 15.19 -12.82
C ALA A 178 7.52 14.31 -13.84
N ILE A 179 6.52 13.52 -13.42
CA ILE A 179 5.71 12.66 -14.31
C ILE A 179 4.84 13.53 -15.22
N GLN A 180 5.01 13.39 -16.52
CA GLN A 180 4.28 14.14 -17.55
C GLN A 180 3.18 13.31 -18.21
N SER A 181 2.28 13.99 -18.93
CA SER A 181 1.35 13.32 -19.83
C SER A 181 2.12 12.53 -20.88
N GLY A 182 1.89 11.22 -20.96
CA GLY A 182 2.62 10.31 -21.85
C GLY A 182 3.66 9.43 -21.16
N ASP A 183 4.00 9.72 -19.90
CA ASP A 183 4.82 8.84 -19.05
C ASP A 183 3.97 7.64 -18.58
N THR A 184 3.73 6.70 -19.49
CA THR A 184 2.87 5.53 -19.28
C THR A 184 3.62 4.34 -18.68
N MET A 185 2.90 3.30 -18.25
CA MET A 185 3.48 2.02 -17.85
C MET A 185 4.10 1.28 -19.05
N ALA A 186 5.33 1.67 -19.37
CA ALA A 186 6.12 1.17 -20.49
C ALA A 186 7.14 0.10 -20.04
N LEU A 187 7.73 -0.57 -21.02
CA LEU A 187 8.69 -1.64 -20.84
C LEU A 187 9.94 -1.22 -20.03
N GLU A 188 10.40 0.02 -20.19
CA GLU A 188 11.57 0.54 -19.45
C GLU A 188 11.33 0.61 -17.93
N VAL A 189 10.13 1.01 -17.51
CA VAL A 189 9.75 1.09 -16.09
C VAL A 189 9.78 -0.31 -15.47
N LEU A 190 9.31 -1.31 -16.22
CA LEU A 190 9.25 -2.69 -15.76
C LEU A 190 10.62 -3.36 -15.74
N ARG A 191 11.50 -3.04 -16.69
CA ARG A 191 12.91 -3.49 -16.66
C ARG A 191 13.67 -2.94 -15.47
N GLU A 192 13.55 -1.63 -15.22
CA GLU A 192 14.15 -1.00 -14.04
C GLU A 192 13.61 -1.67 -12.77
N THR A 193 12.30 -1.88 -12.68
CA THR A 193 11.69 -2.54 -11.52
C THR A 193 12.22 -3.95 -11.32
N HIS A 194 12.31 -4.75 -12.39
CA HIS A 194 12.84 -6.10 -12.32
C HIS A 194 14.31 -6.09 -11.86
N GLU A 195 15.14 -5.22 -12.43
CA GLU A 195 16.55 -5.08 -12.07
C GLU A 195 16.71 -4.72 -10.59
N GLN A 196 15.95 -3.72 -10.10
CA GLN A 196 16.01 -3.31 -8.70
C GLN A 196 15.53 -4.41 -7.75
N MET A 197 14.49 -5.17 -8.11
CA MET A 197 14.05 -6.33 -7.31
C MET A 197 15.11 -7.43 -7.26
N ALA A 198 15.80 -7.70 -8.37
CA ALA A 198 16.91 -8.66 -8.41
C ALA A 198 18.10 -8.20 -7.56
N ILE A 199 18.45 -6.90 -7.61
CA ILE A 199 19.51 -6.30 -6.79
C ILE A 199 19.18 -6.42 -5.29
N ASN A 200 17.91 -6.19 -4.93
CA ASN A 200 17.43 -6.33 -3.55
C ASN A 200 17.31 -7.80 -3.09
N LYS A 201 17.62 -8.77 -3.95
CA LYS A 201 17.55 -10.22 -3.68
C LYS A 201 16.16 -10.63 -3.21
N VAL A 202 15.14 -10.04 -3.83
CA VAL A 202 13.75 -10.35 -3.54
C VAL A 202 13.47 -11.77 -4.02
N VAL A 203 12.83 -12.57 -3.17
CA VAL A 203 12.44 -13.93 -3.55
C VAL A 203 11.15 -13.82 -4.38
N PRO A 204 11.16 -14.22 -5.66
CA PRO A 204 9.96 -14.29 -6.48
C PRO A 204 9.05 -15.43 -6.01
N PHE A 205 7.79 -15.41 -6.42
CA PHE A 205 6.87 -16.50 -6.11
C PHE A 205 7.17 -17.71 -7.00
N ALA A 206 7.55 -18.82 -6.36
CA ALA A 206 7.75 -20.11 -7.03
C ALA A 206 6.41 -20.84 -7.18
N MET A 207 5.64 -20.52 -8.23
CA MET A 207 4.39 -21.20 -8.57
C MET A 207 4.50 -21.84 -9.94
N GLY A 208 4.42 -23.18 -10.02
CA GLY A 208 4.50 -23.91 -11.29
C GLY A 208 5.92 -24.09 -11.84
N GLY A 209 6.95 -23.92 -11.01
CA GLY A 209 8.35 -24.12 -11.40
C GLY A 209 9.02 -22.89 -12.04
N MET A 210 8.27 -21.79 -12.22
CA MET A 210 8.83 -20.48 -12.58
C MET A 210 8.78 -19.51 -11.40
N GLU A 211 9.75 -18.61 -11.41
CA GLU A 211 10.04 -17.62 -10.40
C GLU A 211 9.60 -16.24 -10.92
N ASP A 212 8.36 -15.85 -10.61
CA ASP A 212 7.78 -14.57 -11.07
C ASP A 212 7.37 -13.66 -9.91
N TYR A 213 7.44 -12.36 -10.17
CA TYR A 213 6.83 -11.35 -9.31
C TYR A 213 5.37 -11.12 -9.68
N PHE A 214 4.57 -10.61 -8.74
CA PHE A 214 3.19 -10.20 -9.02
C PHE A 214 3.06 -8.68 -8.95
N ALA A 215 2.19 -8.14 -9.78
CA ALA A 215 1.86 -6.73 -9.81
C ALA A 215 0.36 -6.50 -9.80
N PHE A 216 -0.12 -5.67 -8.89
CA PHE A 216 -1.47 -5.12 -8.95
C PHE A 216 -1.46 -3.82 -9.75
N ILE A 217 -2.26 -3.79 -10.83
CA ILE A 217 -2.32 -2.66 -11.76
C ILE A 217 -3.75 -2.17 -11.99
N HIS A 218 -3.89 -0.88 -12.31
CA HIS A 218 -5.18 -0.27 -12.66
C HIS A 218 -5.56 -0.59 -14.12
N PRO A 219 -6.85 -0.64 -14.49
CA PRO A 219 -7.28 -0.81 -15.88
C PRO A 219 -6.64 0.17 -16.89
N HIS A 220 -6.27 1.38 -16.45
CA HIS A 220 -5.52 2.32 -17.29
C HIS A 220 -4.14 1.79 -17.69
N HIS A 221 -3.39 1.20 -16.76
CA HIS A 221 -2.10 0.58 -17.05
C HIS A 221 -2.28 -0.63 -17.96
N SER A 222 -3.27 -1.47 -17.67
CA SER A 222 -3.62 -2.67 -18.46
C SER A 222 -3.84 -2.33 -19.94
N ARG A 223 -4.57 -1.25 -20.22
CA ARG A 223 -4.77 -0.76 -21.59
C ARG A 223 -3.45 -0.39 -22.27
N LYS A 224 -2.53 0.28 -21.56
CA LYS A 224 -1.24 0.71 -22.10
C LYS A 224 -0.31 -0.48 -22.36
N LEU A 225 -0.23 -1.40 -21.41
CA LEU A 225 0.55 -2.64 -21.52
C LEU A 225 0.12 -3.51 -22.72
N ARG A 226 -1.19 -3.67 -22.95
CA ARG A 226 -1.70 -4.43 -24.11
C ARG A 226 -1.50 -3.72 -25.45
N SER A 227 -1.32 -2.39 -25.43
CA SER A 227 -1.02 -1.59 -26.63
C SER A 227 0.47 -1.44 -26.91
N GLU A 228 1.33 -1.92 -26.01
CA GLU A 228 2.78 -1.85 -26.14
C GLU A 228 3.23 -2.67 -27.37
N SER A 229 3.92 -2.01 -28.31
CA SER A 229 4.33 -2.60 -29.59
C SER A 229 5.82 -2.93 -29.65
N ALA A 230 6.57 -2.70 -28.56
CA ALA A 230 8.00 -2.98 -28.48
C ALA A 230 8.34 -4.48 -28.54
N THR A 231 9.52 -4.80 -29.10
CA THR A 231 10.07 -6.16 -29.15
C THR A 231 10.35 -6.68 -27.74
N GLY A 232 9.68 -7.77 -27.33
CA GLY A 232 9.60 -8.22 -25.92
C GLY A 232 8.22 -8.01 -25.27
N GLY A 233 7.22 -7.71 -26.09
CA GLY A 233 5.89 -7.27 -25.67
C GLY A 233 5.11 -8.22 -24.77
N PHE A 234 4.06 -7.63 -24.18
CA PHE A 234 3.12 -8.25 -23.26
C PHE A 234 2.65 -9.64 -23.72
N LEU A 235 2.88 -10.65 -22.88
CA LEU A 235 2.43 -12.01 -23.12
C LEU A 235 1.08 -12.23 -22.43
N GLU A 236 0.04 -12.47 -23.21
CA GLU A 236 -1.29 -12.81 -22.70
C GLU A 236 -1.30 -14.19 -22.03
N VAL A 237 -2.14 -14.37 -21.01
CA VAL A 237 -2.24 -15.63 -20.23
C VAL A 237 -2.44 -16.86 -21.10
N THR A 238 -3.24 -16.75 -22.17
CA THR A 238 -3.54 -17.86 -23.08
C THR A 238 -2.36 -18.29 -23.93
N LYS A 239 -1.31 -17.46 -24.03
CA LYS A 239 -0.09 -17.72 -24.80
C LYS A 239 1.04 -18.26 -23.94
N TYR A 240 0.79 -18.54 -22.66
CA TYR A 240 1.78 -19.20 -21.81
C TYR A 240 2.04 -20.59 -22.36
N THR A 241 3.26 -20.82 -22.84
CA THR A 241 3.67 -22.06 -23.49
C THR A 241 3.77 -23.23 -22.50
N THR A 242 3.89 -22.93 -21.21
CA THR A 242 3.79 -23.89 -20.12
C THR A 242 2.49 -23.61 -19.37
N PRO A 243 1.62 -24.60 -19.11
CA PRO A 243 0.37 -24.38 -18.39
C PRO A 243 0.67 -24.11 -16.92
N GLU A 244 0.95 -22.85 -16.60
CA GLU A 244 0.93 -22.35 -15.23
C GLU A 244 -0.51 -22.31 -14.70
N ILE A 245 -0.67 -22.39 -13.38
CA ILE A 245 -1.98 -22.17 -12.76
C ILE A 245 -2.27 -20.68 -12.88
N ALA A 246 -3.03 -20.29 -13.91
CA ALA A 246 -3.51 -18.93 -14.09
C ALA A 246 -4.27 -18.49 -12.84
N ILE A 247 -3.88 -17.34 -12.29
CA ILE A 247 -4.53 -16.78 -11.10
C ILE A 247 -5.72 -15.92 -11.55
N ARG A 248 -6.76 -15.87 -10.73
CA ARG A 248 -7.97 -15.09 -11.05
C ARG A 248 -7.63 -13.61 -11.23
N GLY A 249 -8.07 -13.04 -12.36
CA GLY A 249 -7.83 -11.64 -12.69
C GLY A 249 -6.43 -11.34 -13.23
N GLU A 250 -5.61 -12.37 -13.46
CA GLU A 250 -4.37 -12.24 -14.21
C GLU A 250 -4.66 -11.91 -15.67
N ILE A 251 -3.94 -10.93 -16.22
CA ILE A 251 -4.12 -10.49 -17.61
C ILE A 251 -2.98 -10.92 -18.53
N GLY A 252 -1.80 -11.19 -17.98
CA GLY A 252 -0.60 -11.48 -18.73
C GLY A 252 0.66 -11.19 -17.94
N LYS A 253 1.81 -11.37 -18.61
CA LYS A 253 3.15 -11.28 -18.05
C LYS A 253 4.08 -10.47 -18.96
N MET A 254 5.00 -9.73 -18.35
CA MET A 254 6.11 -9.05 -19.04
C MET A 254 7.28 -8.89 -18.05
N GLU A 255 8.53 -9.06 -18.50
CA GLU A 255 9.74 -8.93 -17.64
C GLU A 255 9.65 -9.75 -16.33
N SER A 256 9.17 -11.00 -16.42
CA SER A 256 8.91 -11.89 -15.26
C SER A 256 8.00 -11.32 -14.16
N ILE A 257 7.15 -10.36 -14.52
CA ILE A 257 6.12 -9.79 -13.66
C ILE A 257 4.75 -10.20 -14.23
N ARG A 258 3.95 -10.89 -13.42
CA ARG A 258 2.55 -11.26 -13.72
C ARG A 258 1.60 -10.16 -13.23
N PHE A 259 0.73 -9.70 -14.11
CA PHE A 259 -0.15 -8.57 -13.84
C PHE A 259 -1.56 -9.02 -13.47
N ILE A 260 -2.06 -8.51 -12.34
CA ILE A 260 -3.45 -8.69 -11.88
C ILE A 260 -4.14 -7.33 -11.90
N GLU A 261 -5.23 -7.24 -12.64
CA GLU A 261 -5.95 -5.98 -12.81
C GLU A 261 -6.94 -5.74 -11.68
N THR A 262 -6.95 -4.53 -11.10
CA THR A 262 -7.93 -4.13 -10.08
C THR A 262 -8.20 -2.62 -10.08
N THR A 263 -9.45 -2.23 -9.85
CA THR A 263 -9.88 -0.82 -9.75
C THR A 263 -9.64 -0.23 -8.35
N ALA A 264 -9.35 -1.07 -7.37
CA ALA A 264 -9.16 -0.66 -6.00
C ALA A 264 -7.75 -0.09 -5.71
N LEU A 265 -7.04 0.47 -6.71
CA LEU A 265 -5.71 1.06 -6.52
C LEU A 265 -5.80 2.58 -6.33
N PRO A 266 -4.88 3.18 -5.56
CA PRO A 266 -4.86 4.62 -5.34
C PRO A 266 -4.47 5.38 -6.61
N ILE A 267 -5.11 6.53 -6.78
CA ILE A 267 -4.81 7.51 -7.83
C ILE A 267 -4.52 8.82 -7.11
N ILE A 268 -3.32 9.37 -7.33
CA ILE A 268 -2.96 10.68 -6.80
C ILE A 268 -3.37 11.72 -7.83
N LYS A 269 -4.43 12.45 -7.50
CA LYS A 269 -4.99 13.48 -8.37
C LYS A 269 -4.07 14.69 -8.44
N GLY A 270 -3.81 15.16 -9.66
CA GLY A 270 -3.05 16.37 -9.93
C GLY A 270 -1.73 16.46 -9.17
N ALA A 271 -0.86 15.45 -9.31
CA ALA A 271 0.45 15.41 -8.65
C ALA A 271 1.66 15.33 -9.60
N GLY A 272 1.43 15.11 -10.90
CA GLY A 272 2.47 15.09 -11.93
C GLY A 272 2.93 16.49 -12.35
N ALA A 273 3.82 16.58 -13.32
CA ALA A 273 4.19 17.84 -13.92
C ALA A 273 3.03 18.33 -14.81
N GLY A 274 2.59 19.57 -14.59
CA GLY A 274 1.71 20.25 -15.52
C GLY A 274 2.50 20.96 -16.60
N ASN A 275 2.11 20.78 -17.86
CA ASN A 275 2.66 21.55 -18.98
C ASN A 275 1.97 22.92 -19.02
N ASP A 276 2.41 23.89 -18.23
CA ASP A 276 1.84 25.23 -18.31
C ASP A 276 2.63 26.14 -19.27
N TRP A 277 2.12 26.23 -20.49
CA TRP A 277 2.04 27.50 -21.21
C TRP A 277 0.56 27.87 -21.33
N SER A 278 -0.03 28.44 -20.28
CA SER A 278 -1.27 29.22 -20.42
C SER A 278 -1.50 30.08 -19.19
N ALA A 279 -1.21 31.37 -19.36
CA ALA A 279 -1.60 32.42 -18.44
C ALA A 279 -3.13 32.45 -18.29
N ASN A 280 -3.67 31.94 -17.19
CA ASN A 280 -5.03 32.27 -16.75
C ASN A 280 -5.06 32.53 -15.24
N ASN A 281 -4.57 33.73 -14.94
CA ASN A 281 -4.66 34.54 -13.74
C ASN A 281 -5.95 34.35 -12.90
N LYS A 282 -5.84 33.96 -11.61
CA LYS A 282 -6.74 34.45 -10.54
C LYS A 282 -6.07 34.57 -9.14
N ILE A 283 -5.85 35.83 -8.80
CA ILE A 283 -6.01 36.62 -7.54
C ILE A 283 -5.29 36.20 -6.22
N GLY A 284 -4.45 37.09 -5.70
CA GLY A 284 -3.80 37.07 -4.38
C GLY A 284 -3.08 38.40 -4.02
N THR A 285 -3.84 39.50 -3.94
CA THR A 285 -3.54 40.77 -3.24
C THR A 285 -2.07 41.23 -3.05
N THR A 286 -1.69 42.31 -3.75
CA THR A 286 -0.65 43.26 -3.30
C THR A 286 -1.34 44.45 -2.62
N MET A 287 -0.97 44.75 -1.37
CA MET A 287 -1.54 45.84 -0.58
C MET A 287 -1.07 47.20 -1.11
N LYS A 288 -1.99 48.13 -1.40
CA LYS A 288 -1.67 49.54 -1.65
C LYS A 288 -2.17 50.40 -0.48
N TYR A 289 -1.33 51.31 -0.01
CA TYR A 289 -1.64 52.23 1.10
C TYR A 289 -2.15 53.56 0.56
N TYR A 290 -3.27 54.05 1.09
CA TYR A 290 -3.78 55.40 0.84
C TYR A 290 -4.05 56.12 2.17
N SER A 291 -3.72 57.41 2.26
CA SER A 291 -4.11 58.29 3.38
C SER A 291 -5.35 59.12 3.01
N SER A 292 -6.27 59.30 3.95
CA SER A 292 -7.61 59.86 3.77
C SER A 292 -7.69 61.40 3.81
N VAL A 293 -6.76 62.13 3.20
CA VAL A 293 -6.84 63.60 3.11
C VAL A 293 -6.83 64.02 1.64
N GLU A 294 -7.91 64.67 1.19
CA GLU A 294 -8.02 65.19 -0.18
C GLU A 294 -6.92 66.25 -0.42
N GLY A 295 -6.05 66.02 -1.41
CA GLY A 295 -5.20 67.06 -1.98
C GLY A 295 -3.71 66.76 -2.19
N LEU A 296 -3.15 65.65 -1.68
CA LEU A 296 -1.72 65.33 -1.89
C LEU A 296 -1.53 63.84 -2.25
N TYR A 297 -1.67 63.53 -3.53
CA TYR A 297 -1.43 62.19 -4.07
C TYR A 297 0.01 62.07 -4.59
N LYS A 298 0.88 61.36 -3.87
CA LYS A 298 2.09 60.78 -4.45
C LYS A 298 2.11 59.28 -4.17
N PRO A 299 1.90 58.42 -5.16
CA PRO A 299 2.03 56.98 -4.98
C PRO A 299 3.51 56.65 -4.73
N TYR A 300 3.81 55.93 -3.66
CA TYR A 300 5.13 55.32 -3.49
C TYR A 300 5.18 54.07 -4.38
N THR A 301 5.99 54.10 -5.43
CA THR A 301 6.34 52.90 -6.20
C THR A 301 7.70 52.40 -5.70
N SER A 302 7.72 51.49 -4.74
CA SER A 302 8.95 50.73 -4.45
C SER A 302 8.91 49.42 -5.22
N THR A 303 9.76 49.29 -6.23
CA THR A 303 10.05 48.02 -6.90
C THR A 303 11.10 47.24 -6.12
N GLN A 304 10.91 47.01 -4.81
CA GLN A 304 11.75 46.12 -4.02
C GLN A 304 10.90 45.42 -2.96
N TYR A 305 10.91 44.09 -2.98
CA TYR A 305 10.42 43.24 -1.90
C TYR A 305 11.31 43.47 -0.68
N ASP A 306 10.80 44.17 0.32
CA ASP A 306 11.45 44.26 1.63
C ASP A 306 10.53 43.63 2.67
N ASN A 307 10.89 42.43 3.12
CA ASN A 307 10.07 41.59 4.01
C ASN A 307 10.18 42.01 5.49
N ASN A 308 10.60 43.26 5.76
CA ASN A 308 10.91 43.76 7.10
C ASN A 308 10.42 45.20 7.32
N ILE A 309 9.18 45.52 6.93
CA ILE A 309 8.55 46.77 7.35
C ILE A 309 8.07 46.63 8.81
N THR A 310 8.96 46.95 9.75
CA THR A 310 8.63 47.13 11.18
C THR A 310 8.55 48.61 11.58
N ALA A 311 8.41 49.52 10.61
CA ALA A 311 8.33 50.95 10.88
C ALA A 311 7.05 51.55 10.29
N TYR A 312 6.09 51.88 11.16
CA TYR A 312 4.93 52.69 10.79
C TYR A 312 5.39 54.12 10.46
N ALA A 313 5.03 54.64 9.29
CA ALA A 313 5.32 56.04 8.94
C ALA A 313 4.42 56.98 9.77
N PRO A 314 4.98 57.86 10.61
CA PRO A 314 4.21 58.84 11.38
C PRO A 314 3.63 59.92 10.45
N ILE A 315 2.35 60.23 10.61
CA ILE A 315 1.69 61.33 9.92
C ILE A 315 1.69 62.54 10.85
N TYR A 316 2.25 63.66 10.39
CA TYR A 316 2.21 64.94 11.10
C TYR A 316 1.25 65.90 10.40
N VAL A 317 0.47 66.64 11.17
CA VAL A 317 -0.37 67.75 10.69
C VAL A 317 0.01 68.99 11.48
N ASP A 318 0.34 70.08 10.77
CA ASP A 318 0.81 71.35 11.34
C ASP A 318 1.95 71.19 12.36
N GLY A 319 2.83 70.21 12.13
CA GLY A 319 4.02 69.93 12.95
C GLY A 319 3.78 69.05 14.19
N LEU A 320 2.55 68.59 14.45
CA LEU A 320 2.22 67.68 15.56
C LEU A 320 1.88 66.27 15.02
N LEU A 321 2.36 65.23 15.73
CA LEU A 321 2.11 63.83 15.35
C LEU A 321 0.62 63.51 15.49
N TYR A 322 -0.01 63.14 14.39
CA TYR A 322 -1.46 62.90 14.31
C TYR A 322 -1.82 61.40 14.28
N GLY A 323 -0.89 60.52 13.94
CA GLY A 323 -1.10 59.06 14.02
C GLY A 323 -0.20 58.25 13.08
N TYR A 324 -0.50 56.97 12.95
CA TYR A 324 0.18 56.02 12.05
C TYR A 324 -0.84 55.39 11.11
N ALA A 325 -0.55 55.33 9.80
CA ALA A 325 -1.51 54.84 8.81
C ALA A 325 -1.73 53.32 8.90
N VAL A 326 -2.99 52.88 8.96
CA VAL A 326 -3.37 51.49 8.71
C VAL A 326 -4.73 51.42 7.98
N HIS A 327 -4.72 51.09 6.69
CA HIS A 327 -5.86 50.44 6.05
C HIS A 327 -5.42 49.60 4.85
N ALA A 328 -5.98 48.39 4.78
CA ALA A 328 -5.71 47.38 3.78
C ALA A 328 -6.97 47.20 2.93
N GLU A 329 -7.05 47.82 1.76
CA GLU A 329 -8.12 47.50 0.81
C GLU A 329 -7.68 46.35 -0.11
N VAL A 330 -8.56 45.36 -0.28
CA VAL A 330 -8.31 44.16 -1.10
C VAL A 330 -8.20 44.57 -2.56
N VAL A 331 -6.98 44.56 -3.10
CA VAL A 331 -6.74 44.68 -4.55
C VAL A 331 -6.80 43.28 -5.16
N GLU A 332 -7.83 43.00 -5.95
CA GLU A 332 -7.88 41.78 -6.76
C GLU A 332 -6.72 41.75 -7.76
N GLY A 333 -5.92 40.67 -7.72
CA GLY A 333 -4.92 40.37 -8.75
C GLY A 333 -3.57 39.97 -8.18
N SER A 334 -3.35 38.66 -8.03
CA SER A 334 -2.03 38.03 -7.99
C SER A 334 -2.15 36.66 -8.61
N TRP A 335 -1.11 36.29 -9.32
CA TRP A 335 -1.10 35.12 -10.17
C TRP A 335 -0.89 33.87 -9.31
N VAL A 336 -1.97 33.17 -8.95
CA VAL A 336 -1.84 31.77 -8.52
C VAL A 336 -1.76 30.91 -9.78
N VAL A 337 -0.59 30.35 -10.03
CA VAL A 337 -0.35 29.37 -11.10
C VAL A 337 -0.95 28.05 -10.66
N HIS A 338 -2.09 27.67 -11.23
CA HIS A 338 -2.53 26.28 -11.19
C HIS A 338 -2.08 25.61 -12.48
N GLY A 339 -0.89 24.99 -12.42
CA GLY A 339 -0.45 23.98 -13.37
C GLY A 339 -1.60 23.06 -13.75
N SER A 340 -1.84 22.77 -15.01
CA SER A 340 -2.71 21.64 -15.38
C SER A 340 -2.02 20.34 -14.96
N VAL A 341 -2.21 19.94 -13.70
CA VAL A 341 -1.44 18.88 -13.07
C VAL A 341 -1.95 17.51 -13.51
N VAL A 342 -1.03 16.60 -13.84
CA VAL A 342 -1.33 15.28 -14.37
C VAL A 342 -1.71 14.31 -13.23
N ASP A 343 -2.76 13.50 -13.43
CA ASP A 343 -3.16 12.44 -12.51
C ASP A 343 -2.18 11.27 -12.58
N ILE A 344 -1.83 10.74 -11.41
CA ILE A 344 -0.85 9.65 -11.27
C ILE A 344 -1.56 8.40 -10.79
N TYR A 345 -1.50 7.36 -11.60
CA TYR A 345 -1.97 6.03 -11.25
C TYR A 345 -0.83 5.25 -10.61
N GLN A 346 -1.13 4.56 -9.51
CA GLN A 346 -0.14 3.76 -8.81
C GLN A 346 -0.38 2.26 -9.03
N ALA A 347 0.70 1.51 -9.13
CA ALA A 347 0.72 0.05 -9.11
C ALA A 347 1.72 -0.43 -8.08
N ALA A 348 1.56 -1.66 -7.60
CA ALA A 348 2.51 -2.27 -6.67
C ALA A 348 3.01 -3.58 -7.25
N VAL A 349 4.33 -3.72 -7.36
CA VAL A 349 5.03 -4.97 -7.70
C VAL A 349 5.64 -5.52 -6.43
N PHE A 350 5.48 -6.82 -6.19
CA PHE A 350 5.96 -7.45 -4.97
C PHE A 350 6.41 -8.90 -5.20
N GLY A 351 7.38 -9.33 -4.40
CA GLY A 351 7.80 -10.72 -4.29
C GLY A 351 7.13 -11.44 -3.13
N ASP A 352 7.57 -12.68 -2.88
CA ASP A 352 7.09 -13.47 -1.76
C ASP A 352 7.51 -12.83 -0.42
N TYR A 353 6.75 -13.12 0.64
CA TYR A 353 6.97 -12.61 2.00
C TYR A 353 7.03 -11.07 2.12
N SER A 354 6.31 -10.35 1.25
CA SER A 354 6.35 -8.88 1.23
C SER A 354 5.49 -8.21 2.31
N PHE A 355 4.26 -8.67 2.47
CA PHE A 355 3.28 -8.09 3.39
C PHE A 355 2.45 -9.18 4.05
N ALA A 356 1.74 -8.80 5.11
CA ALA A 356 1.05 -9.75 5.95
C ALA A 356 -0.24 -9.20 6.56
N MET A 357 -1.11 -10.15 6.93
CA MET A 357 -2.32 -9.93 7.70
C MET A 357 -2.20 -10.65 9.04
N ALA A 358 -2.40 -9.89 10.11
CA ALA A 358 -2.46 -10.34 11.47
C ALA A 358 -3.91 -10.38 11.94
N THR A 359 -4.37 -11.52 12.45
CA THR A 359 -5.74 -11.70 12.93
C THR A 359 -5.71 -12.03 14.42
N ALA A 360 -6.35 -11.19 15.24
CA ALA A 360 -6.53 -11.45 16.67
C ALA A 360 -7.89 -12.07 16.97
N LEU A 361 -8.92 -11.68 16.21
CA LEU A 361 -10.23 -12.29 16.22
C LEU A 361 -10.71 -12.44 14.78
N PRO A 362 -10.93 -13.67 14.29
CA PRO A 362 -11.53 -13.91 12.98
C PRO A 362 -12.87 -13.17 12.83
N VAL A 363 -13.32 -12.98 11.59
CA VAL A 363 -14.63 -12.36 11.38
C VAL A 363 -15.72 -13.24 11.95
N GLU A 364 -16.59 -12.62 12.74
CA GLU A 364 -17.78 -13.24 13.30
C GLU A 364 -19.01 -12.41 12.92
N LEU A 365 -20.09 -13.07 12.53
CA LEU A 365 -21.38 -12.44 12.41
C LEU A 365 -22.04 -12.39 13.78
N ARG A 366 -22.52 -11.22 14.16
CA ARG A 366 -23.19 -10.95 15.44
C ARG A 366 -24.59 -10.47 15.16
N ASP A 367 -25.53 -11.03 15.90
CA ASP A 367 -26.91 -10.59 15.97
C ASP A 367 -27.09 -9.69 17.21
N GLY A 368 -27.91 -8.65 17.09
CA GLY A 368 -28.31 -7.78 18.20
C GLY A 368 -29.29 -8.46 19.18
N GLY A 369 -29.86 -9.61 18.81
CA GLY A 369 -30.85 -10.32 19.63
C GLY A 369 -32.22 -9.63 19.60
N VAL A 370 -33.02 -9.79 20.66
CA VAL A 370 -34.35 -9.18 20.74
C VAL A 370 -34.24 -7.68 21.05
N MET A 371 -34.16 -6.89 19.99
CA MET A 371 -34.14 -5.43 20.06
C MET A 371 -35.54 -4.85 19.88
N GLU A 372 -35.84 -3.75 20.57
CA GLU A 372 -37.13 -3.06 20.53
C GLU A 372 -38.38 -3.95 20.71
N HIS A 373 -38.32 -4.95 21.60
CA HIS A 373 -39.39 -5.94 21.79
C HIS A 373 -39.66 -6.81 20.54
N GLY A 374 -38.63 -7.09 19.74
CA GLY A 374 -38.72 -7.92 18.54
C GLY A 374 -39.25 -7.16 17.32
N ARG A 375 -39.15 -5.83 17.31
CA ARG A 375 -39.54 -4.99 16.16
C ARG A 375 -38.39 -4.71 15.20
N VAL A 376 -37.18 -5.09 15.59
CA VAL A 376 -35.93 -4.79 14.88
C VAL A 376 -35.01 -6.01 14.91
N HIS A 377 -34.37 -6.29 13.78
CA HIS A 377 -33.29 -7.26 13.61
C HIS A 377 -32.00 -6.53 13.21
N GLN A 378 -30.89 -6.87 13.85
CA GLN A 378 -29.58 -6.27 13.56
C GLN A 378 -28.58 -7.36 13.19
N LEU A 379 -27.79 -7.10 12.16
CA LEU A 379 -26.75 -8.00 11.69
C LEU A 379 -25.44 -7.24 11.55
N VAL A 380 -24.39 -7.71 12.20
CA VAL A 380 -23.09 -7.01 12.28
C VAL A 380 -21.97 -7.99 12.02
N TRP A 381 -21.05 -7.67 11.10
CA TRP A 381 -19.77 -8.38 11.08
C TRP A 381 -18.78 -7.66 11.98
N TYR A 382 -17.98 -8.42 12.73
CA TYR A 382 -16.96 -7.89 13.62
C TYR A 382 -15.67 -8.72 13.52
N SER A 383 -14.53 -8.05 13.48
CA SER A 383 -13.21 -8.71 13.46
C SER A 383 -12.15 -7.81 14.09
N ILE A 384 -11.09 -8.43 14.62
CA ILE A 384 -9.90 -7.71 15.08
C ILE A 384 -8.73 -8.17 14.22
N LEU A 385 -8.25 -7.28 13.37
CA LEU A 385 -7.24 -7.58 12.35
C LEU A 385 -6.28 -6.40 12.16
N GLY A 386 -5.16 -6.64 11.51
CA GLY A 386 -4.16 -5.62 11.22
C GLY A 386 -3.31 -6.02 10.04
N ALA A 387 -3.02 -5.08 9.14
CA ALA A 387 -2.13 -5.32 8.01
C ALA A 387 -0.77 -4.65 8.24
N GLY A 388 0.27 -5.20 7.61
CA GLY A 388 1.59 -4.61 7.68
C GLY A 388 2.55 -5.12 6.61
N VAL A 389 3.54 -4.29 6.28
CA VAL A 389 4.64 -4.66 5.39
C VAL A 389 5.74 -5.37 6.19
N LEU A 390 6.15 -6.54 5.73
CA LEU A 390 7.22 -7.34 6.34
C LEU A 390 8.60 -6.94 5.79
N ASN A 391 8.66 -6.64 4.50
CA ASN A 391 9.88 -6.19 3.88
C ASN A 391 9.56 -5.11 2.86
N THR A 392 10.06 -3.90 3.09
CA THR A 392 9.90 -2.78 2.15
C THR A 392 10.74 -2.98 0.90
N ASP A 393 11.85 -3.73 0.99
CA ASP A 393 12.78 -3.94 -0.12
C ASP A 393 12.22 -4.90 -1.18
N SER A 394 11.19 -5.69 -0.81
CA SER A 394 10.51 -6.64 -1.68
C SER A 394 9.28 -6.07 -2.39
N ILE A 395 8.99 -4.78 -2.20
CA ILE A 395 7.87 -4.08 -2.81
C ILE A 395 8.41 -2.85 -3.55
N PHE A 396 7.92 -2.63 -4.77
CA PHE A 396 8.13 -1.42 -5.54
C PHE A 396 6.80 -0.83 -5.97
N ILE A 397 6.64 0.48 -5.77
CA ILE A 397 5.46 1.22 -6.26
C ILE A 397 5.80 1.86 -7.60
N LEU A 398 5.02 1.54 -8.64
CA LEU A 398 5.13 2.16 -9.95
C LEU A 398 4.14 3.31 -10.04
N GLU A 399 4.61 4.46 -10.52
CA GLU A 399 3.79 5.66 -10.65
C GLU A 399 3.87 6.18 -12.08
N THR A 400 2.74 6.15 -12.78
CA THR A 400 2.64 6.55 -14.18
C THR A 400 1.37 7.35 -14.44
N ASN A 401 1.29 8.06 -15.56
CA ASN A 401 0.09 8.79 -15.97
C ASN A 401 -0.98 7.91 -16.66
#